data_AF-A0A2M9R3X5-F1
#
_entry.id   AF-A0A2M9R3X5-F1
#
_cell.length_a   1.000
_cell.length_b   1.000
_cell.length_c   1.000
_cell.angle_alpha   90.00
_cell.angle_beta   90.00
_cell.angle_gamma   90.00
#
_symmetry.space_group_name_H-M   'P 1'
#
loop_
_entity.id
_entity.type
_entity.pdbx_description
1 polymer ?
#
loop_
_entity_poly.entity_id
_entity_poly.type
_entity_poly.pdbx_seq_one_letter_code
_entity_poly.pdbx_strand_id
1 'polypeptide(L)'
;MSLFYLVLLPSDDYYSLRRKVFKNFNKAGNLTPFRRLMQIHLCWAYGVSGIEKLSGYNWRNGESIWKALHLPSFENPFIESINYLGQFPWIFVISGWIIIIIELLYPFFINLRKTRKIWLYLTILMHFFIALFLNLYFFSAIMIVWNITNFYFEDKNKIQD
;
A
#
# COMPACT_ATOMS: atom_id res chain seq x y z
N MET A 1 0.67 -9.51 9.53
CA MET A 1 -0.15 -8.34 9.93
C MET A 1 -1.63 -8.51 9.61
N SER A 2 -2.04 -8.96 8.41
CA SER A 2 -3.46 -9.14 8.06
C SER A 2 -4.23 -10.11 8.96
N LEU A 3 -3.59 -11.19 9.42
CA LEU A 3 -4.21 -12.17 10.34
C LEU A 3 -4.51 -11.58 11.73
N PHE A 4 -3.70 -10.63 12.20
CA PHE A 4 -3.93 -9.96 13.49
C PHE A 4 -5.26 -9.18 13.48
N TYR A 5 -5.57 -8.52 12.35
CA TYR A 5 -6.82 -7.79 12.21
C TYR A 5 -8.06 -8.70 12.10
N LEU A 6 -7.91 -9.98 11.74
CA LEU A 6 -9.01 -10.95 11.76
C LEU A 6 -9.42 -11.34 13.19
N VAL A 7 -8.55 -11.13 14.18
CA VAL A 7 -8.88 -11.32 15.60
C VAL A 7 -9.72 -10.15 16.12
N LEU A 8 -9.48 -8.94 15.61
CA LEU A 8 -10.17 -7.72 16.05
C LEU A 8 -11.48 -7.47 15.29
N LEU A 9 -11.51 -7.82 14.01
CA LEU A 9 -12.68 -7.68 13.16
C LEU A 9 -13.58 -8.92 13.29
N PRO A 10 -14.89 -8.75 13.49
CA PRO A 10 -15.84 -9.86 13.38
C PRO A 10 -15.92 -10.29 11.91
N SER A 11 -14.98 -11.16 11.49
CA SER A 11 -14.86 -11.68 10.13
C SER A 11 -15.93 -12.73 9.82
N ASP A 12 -16.62 -13.20 10.85
CA ASP A 12 -17.62 -14.24 10.84
C ASP A 12 -19.05 -13.76 10.53
N ASP A 13 -19.30 -12.45 10.48
CA ASP A 13 -20.66 -11.89 10.37
C ASP A 13 -21.27 -11.90 8.97
N TYR A 14 -20.45 -11.76 7.91
CA TYR A 14 -20.98 -11.58 6.54
C TYR A 14 -20.86 -12.84 5.66
N TYR A 15 -19.71 -13.51 5.65
CA TYR A 15 -19.42 -14.62 4.72
C TYR A 15 -18.97 -15.92 5.40
N SER A 16 -19.29 -16.13 6.69
CA SER A 16 -18.93 -17.40 7.34
C SER A 16 -19.89 -18.55 6.98
N LEU A 17 -19.31 -19.73 6.75
CA LEU A 17 -20.07 -20.99 6.70
C LEU A 17 -20.80 -21.24 8.02
N ARG A 18 -20.24 -20.76 9.13
CA ARG A 18 -20.83 -20.83 10.48
C ARG A 18 -22.19 -20.13 10.55
N ARG A 19 -22.38 -18.98 9.90
CA ARG A 19 -23.70 -18.29 9.82
C ARG A 19 -24.74 -19.11 9.05
N LYS A 20 -24.33 -19.85 8.02
CA LYS A 20 -25.25 -20.75 7.28
C LYS A 20 -25.72 -21.91 8.17
N VAL A 21 -24.87 -22.39 9.07
CA VAL A 21 -25.16 -23.51 9.98
C VAL A 21 -25.87 -23.05 11.25
N PHE A 22 -25.52 -21.89 11.81
CA PHE A 22 -26.04 -21.35 13.05
C PHE A 22 -26.77 -20.02 12.78
N LYS A 23 -28.11 -20.07 12.68
CA LYS A 23 -28.98 -18.96 12.23
C LYS A 23 -29.13 -17.77 13.20
N ASN A 24 -28.48 -17.78 14.37
CA ASN A 24 -28.86 -16.92 15.51
C ASN A 24 -27.74 -15.98 16.01
N PHE A 25 -27.08 -15.25 15.11
CA PHE A 25 -26.08 -14.25 15.49
C PHE A 25 -26.58 -12.81 15.25
N ASN A 26 -26.40 -11.97 16.28
CA ASN A 26 -26.65 -10.53 16.23
C ASN A 26 -25.80 -9.87 15.15
N LYS A 27 -26.38 -8.86 14.48
CA LYS A 27 -25.71 -8.06 13.44
C LYS A 27 -24.42 -7.43 14.02
N ALA A 28 -23.33 -7.50 13.26
CA ALA A 28 -22.06 -6.84 13.58
C ALA A 28 -22.28 -5.43 14.15
N GLY A 29 -21.61 -5.11 15.27
CA GLY A 29 -21.58 -3.77 15.83
C GLY A 29 -20.95 -2.74 14.87
N ASN A 30 -20.82 -1.50 15.30
CA ASN A 30 -20.27 -0.43 14.47
C ASN A 30 -18.83 -0.75 14.01
N LEU A 31 -18.62 -0.95 12.71
CA LEU A 31 -17.33 -1.31 12.08
C LEU A 31 -16.40 -0.09 11.86
N THR A 32 -16.92 1.14 12.04
CA THR A 32 -16.16 2.38 11.82
C THR A 32 -14.89 2.53 12.67
N PRO A 33 -14.81 2.18 13.98
CA PRO A 33 -13.58 2.31 14.75
C PRO A 33 -12.45 1.42 14.23
N PHE A 34 -12.74 0.17 13.85
CA PHE A 34 -11.73 -0.75 13.32
C PHE A 34 -11.19 -0.27 11.97
N ARG A 35 -12.07 0.28 11.11
CA ARG A 35 -11.65 0.90 9.86
C ARG A 35 -10.74 2.10 10.09
N ARG A 36 -11.07 2.97 11.06
CA ARG A 36 -10.21 4.11 11.41
C ARG A 36 -8.85 3.68 11.96
N LEU A 37 -8.82 2.62 12.77
CA LEU A 37 -7.56 2.04 13.26
C LEU A 37 -6.67 1.57 12.09
N MET A 38 -7.26 0.89 11.10
CA MET A 38 -6.55 0.48 9.88
C MET A 38 -6.03 1.68 9.07
N GLN A 39 -6.85 2.74 8.91
CA GLN A 39 -6.43 3.96 8.23
C GLN A 39 -5.24 4.62 8.94
N ILE A 40 -5.28 4.73 10.27
CA ILE A 40 -4.18 5.30 11.07
C ILE A 40 -2.93 4.43 10.94
N HIS A 41 -3.07 3.10 11.01
CA HIS A 41 -1.94 2.18 10.85
C HIS A 41 -1.29 2.32 9.47
N LEU A 42 -2.08 2.42 8.40
CA LEU A 42 -1.57 2.70 7.06
C LEU A 42 -0.83 4.03 6.99
N CYS A 43 -1.45 5.11 7.51
CA CYS A 43 -0.83 6.43 7.54
C CYS A 43 0.52 6.41 8.27
N TRP A 44 0.59 5.70 9.39
CA TRP A 44 1.81 5.52 10.17
C TRP A 44 2.87 4.73 9.39
N ALA A 45 2.50 3.58 8.83
CA ALA A 45 3.41 2.72 8.08
C ALA A 45 4.04 3.46 6.88
N TYR A 46 3.21 4.14 6.08
CA TYR A 46 3.69 4.93 4.95
C TYR A 46 4.52 6.14 5.39
N GLY A 47 4.05 6.90 6.38
CA GLY A 47 4.76 8.08 6.86
C GLY A 47 6.14 7.75 7.43
N VAL A 48 6.25 6.72 8.27
CA VAL A 48 7.52 6.27 8.83
C VAL A 48 8.45 5.75 7.74
N SER A 49 7.93 4.96 6.79
CA SER A 49 8.73 4.48 5.66
C SER A 49 9.26 5.62 4.79
N GLY A 50 8.43 6.63 4.51
CA GLY A 50 8.83 7.82 3.76
C GLY A 50 9.93 8.62 4.47
N ILE A 51 9.85 8.77 5.79
CA ILE A 51 10.88 9.44 6.60
C ILE A 51 12.19 8.66 6.56
N GLU A 52 12.14 7.33 6.76
CA GLU A 52 13.32 6.46 6.69
C GLU A 52 14.02 6.58 5.33
N LYS A 53 13.25 6.52 4.24
CA LYS A 53 13.78 6.67 2.88
C LYS A 53 14.35 8.06 2.64
N LEU A 54 13.72 9.12 3.18
CA LEU A 54 14.24 10.48 3.07
C LEU A 54 15.59 10.64 3.80
N SER A 55 15.74 10.03 4.98
CA SER A 55 16.99 10.05 5.73
C SER A 55 18.10 9.25 5.04
N GLY A 56 17.75 8.13 4.41
CA GLY A 56 18.70 7.28 3.67
C GLY A 56 19.32 7.99 2.47
N TYR A 57 20.65 8.13 2.44
CA TYR A 57 21.35 8.70 1.27
C TYR A 57 21.14 7.85 0.01
N ASN A 58 21.15 6.52 0.16
CA ASN A 58 21.00 5.56 -0.94
C ASN A 58 19.64 5.64 -1.66
N TRP A 59 18.60 6.14 -0.99
CA TRP A 59 17.30 6.36 -1.61
C TRP A 59 17.27 7.64 -2.43
N ARG A 60 17.99 8.68 -1.97
CA ARG A 60 18.08 9.98 -2.65
C ARG A 60 18.99 9.96 -3.87
N ASN A 61 20.01 9.10 -3.88
CA ASN A 61 20.91 8.91 -5.02
C ASN A 61 20.46 7.78 -5.97
N GLY A 62 19.32 7.13 -5.71
CA GLY A 62 18.76 6.05 -6.54
C GLY A 62 19.42 4.67 -6.38
N GLU A 63 20.47 4.55 -5.56
CA GLU A 63 21.23 3.32 -5.36
C GLU A 63 20.38 2.21 -4.72
N SER A 64 19.48 2.54 -3.80
CA SER A 64 18.56 1.58 -3.19
C SER A 64 17.68 0.89 -4.25
N ILE A 65 17.19 1.64 -5.23
CA ILE A 65 16.34 1.10 -6.31
C ILE A 65 17.19 0.25 -7.25
N TRP A 66 18.36 0.75 -7.64
CA TRP A 66 19.29 -0.02 -8.47
C TRP A 66 19.63 -1.37 -7.82
N LYS A 67 20.01 -1.36 -6.54
CA LYS A 67 20.30 -2.59 -5.78
C LYS A 67 19.09 -3.51 -5.71
N ALA A 68 17.91 -2.97 -5.42
CA ALA A 68 16.67 -3.75 -5.32
C ALA A 68 16.36 -4.51 -6.62
N LEU A 69 16.63 -3.90 -7.78
CA LEU A 69 16.41 -4.51 -9.10
C LEU A 69 17.47 -5.56 -9.48
N HIS A 70 18.67 -5.47 -8.93
CA HIS A 70 19.80 -6.37 -9.23
C HIS A 70 20.02 -7.45 -8.16
N LEU A 71 19.13 -7.53 -7.17
CA LEU A 71 19.21 -8.54 -6.13
C LEU A 71 18.94 -9.92 -6.74
N PRO A 72 19.85 -10.90 -6.62
CA PRO A 72 19.71 -12.21 -7.25
C PRO A 72 18.49 -13.00 -6.74
N SER A 73 17.99 -12.67 -5.54
CA SER A 73 16.77 -13.26 -4.98
C SER A 73 15.48 -12.84 -5.71
N PHE A 74 15.53 -11.80 -6.54
CA PHE A 74 14.40 -11.29 -7.33
C PHE A 74 14.67 -11.44 -8.82
N GLU A 75 15.00 -12.67 -9.27
CA GLU A 75 15.10 -12.98 -10.70
C GLU A 75 13.83 -12.49 -11.40
N ASN A 76 14.03 -11.56 -12.33
CA ASN A 76 12.96 -10.89 -13.02
C ASN A 76 13.20 -11.01 -14.54
N PRO A 77 12.20 -11.45 -15.33
CA PRO A 77 12.33 -11.52 -16.78
C PRO A 77 12.72 -10.18 -17.44
N PHE A 78 12.54 -9.05 -16.75
CA PHE A 78 12.89 -7.72 -17.25
C PHE A 78 14.35 -7.29 -16.98
N ILE A 79 15.20 -8.13 -16.38
CA ILE A 79 16.59 -7.78 -16.01
C ILE A 79 17.40 -7.28 -17.22
N GLU A 80 17.26 -7.89 -18.40
CA GLU A 80 18.00 -7.42 -19.59
C GLU A 80 17.60 -6.00 -20.01
N SER A 81 16.31 -5.65 -19.89
CA SER A 81 15.83 -4.28 -20.15
C SER A 81 16.29 -3.30 -19.06
N ILE A 82 16.38 -3.76 -17.81
CA ILE A 82 16.88 -2.97 -16.68
C ILE A 82 18.37 -2.67 -16.82
N ASN A 83 19.16 -3.61 -17.34
CA ASN A 83 20.59 -3.39 -17.62
C ASN A 83 20.79 -2.26 -18.65
N TYR A 84 19.90 -2.15 -19.65
CA TYR A 84 19.91 -1.03 -20.59
C TYR A 84 19.55 0.31 -19.91
N LEU A 85 18.57 0.30 -18.99
CA LEU A 85 18.22 1.45 -18.15
C LEU A 85 19.36 1.88 -17.21
N GLY A 86 20.32 1.00 -16.91
CA GLY A 86 21.55 1.32 -16.18
C GLY A 86 22.40 2.41 -16.81
N GLN A 87 22.24 2.66 -18.11
CA GLN A 87 22.90 3.77 -18.81
C GLN A 87 22.32 5.14 -18.43
N PHE A 88 21.15 5.17 -17.79
CA PHE A 88 20.42 6.38 -17.40
C PHE A 88 20.20 6.44 -15.87
N PRO A 89 21.25 6.65 -15.07
CA PRO A 89 21.17 6.58 -13.60
C PRO A 89 20.20 7.59 -12.98
N TRP A 90 19.92 8.69 -13.68
CA TRP A 90 18.94 9.71 -13.27
C TRP A 90 17.51 9.16 -13.16
N ILE A 91 17.15 8.09 -13.88
CA ILE A 91 15.84 7.45 -13.78
C ILE A 91 15.63 6.84 -12.38
N PHE A 92 16.67 6.21 -11.81
CA PHE A 92 16.62 5.63 -10.47
C PHE A 92 16.57 6.71 -9.39
N VAL A 93 17.27 7.82 -9.60
CA VAL A 93 17.19 8.99 -8.70
C VAL A 93 15.76 9.56 -8.69
N ILE A 94 15.20 9.83 -9.86
CA ILE A 94 13.86 10.43 -9.98
C ILE A 94 12.80 9.50 -9.39
N SER A 95 12.86 8.20 -9.69
CA SER A 95 11.91 7.22 -9.12
C SER A 95 12.02 7.13 -7.60
N GLY A 96 13.25 7.21 -7.04
CA GLY A 96 13.48 7.28 -5.60
C GLY A 96 12.78 8.48 -4.96
N TRP A 97 12.96 9.66 -5.53
CA TRP A 97 12.28 10.86 -5.06
C TRP A 97 10.76 10.79 -5.21
N ILE A 98 10.25 10.24 -6.30
CA ILE A 98 8.80 10.03 -6.48
C ILE A 98 8.25 9.14 -5.36
N ILE A 99 8.91 8.02 -5.05
CA ILE A 99 8.49 7.10 -3.97
C ILE A 99 8.52 7.82 -2.62
N ILE A 100 9.61 8.55 -2.30
CA ILE A 100 9.72 9.30 -1.04
C ILE A 100 8.59 10.32 -0.91
N ILE A 101 8.33 11.11 -1.95
CA ILE A 101 7.26 12.10 -1.96
C ILE A 101 5.91 11.41 -1.78
N ILE A 102 5.68 10.28 -2.47
CA ILE A 102 4.42 9.56 -2.35
C ILE A 102 4.21 9.09 -0.91
N GLU A 103 5.20 8.44 -0.29
CA GLU A 103 5.03 7.86 1.04
C GLU A 103 4.97 8.91 2.15
N LEU A 104 5.77 9.97 2.05
CA LEU A 104 5.84 11.03 3.06
C LEU A 104 4.57 11.86 3.12
N LEU A 105 4.00 12.16 1.95
CA LEU A 105 2.80 12.99 1.82
C LEU A 105 1.50 12.17 1.91
N TYR A 106 1.58 10.84 1.75
CA TYR A 106 0.45 9.93 1.92
C TYR A 106 -0.43 10.23 3.14
N PRO A 107 0.09 10.29 4.39
CA PRO A 107 -0.74 10.49 5.59
C PRO A 107 -1.51 11.82 5.59
N PHE A 108 -1.00 12.85 4.93
CA PHE A 108 -1.67 14.16 4.87
C PHE A 108 -2.76 14.18 3.80
N PHE A 109 -2.42 13.76 2.58
CA PHE A 109 -3.30 13.96 1.44
C PHE A 109 -4.33 12.86 1.22
N ILE A 110 -4.13 11.65 1.77
CA ILE A 110 -5.14 10.58 1.68
C ILE A 110 -6.38 10.91 2.52
N ASN A 111 -6.19 11.67 3.60
CA ASN A 111 -7.26 12.07 4.51
C ASN A 111 -8.12 13.20 3.93
N LEU A 112 -7.55 14.02 3.04
CA LEU A 112 -8.26 15.10 2.33
C LEU A 112 -9.12 14.55 1.18
N ARG A 113 -10.43 14.85 1.20
CA ARG A 113 -11.40 14.31 0.22
C ARG A 113 -11.05 14.61 -1.24
N LYS A 114 -10.58 15.82 -1.54
CA LYS A 114 -10.27 16.25 -2.92
C LYS A 114 -9.08 15.49 -3.52
N THR A 115 -8.06 15.22 -2.71
CA THR A 115 -6.80 14.63 -3.17
C THR A 115 -6.76 13.12 -2.99
N ARG A 116 -7.60 12.55 -2.13
CA ARG A 116 -7.66 11.12 -1.80
C ARG A 116 -7.57 10.20 -3.01
N LYS A 117 -8.40 10.40 -4.04
CA LYS A 117 -8.43 9.53 -5.23
C LYS A 117 -7.11 9.54 -5.97
N ILE A 118 -6.52 10.73 -6.15
CA ILE A 118 -5.21 10.90 -6.82
C ILE A 118 -4.14 10.13 -6.06
N TRP A 119 -4.08 10.33 -4.74
CA TRP A 119 -3.10 9.68 -3.87
C TRP A 119 -3.26 8.17 -3.79
N LEU A 120 -4.51 7.69 -3.81
CA LEU A 120 -4.82 6.26 -3.87
C LEU A 120 -4.32 5.65 -5.19
N TYR A 121 -4.56 6.30 -6.34
CA TYR A 121 -4.05 5.80 -7.62
C TYR A 121 -2.52 5.81 -7.68
N LEU A 122 -1.87 6.88 -7.20
CA LEU A 122 -0.40 6.94 -7.14
C LEU A 122 0.18 5.82 -6.29
N THR A 123 -0.43 5.54 -5.13
CA THR A 123 0.04 4.50 -4.21
C THR A 123 -0.16 3.10 -4.80
N ILE A 124 -1.28 2.86 -5.49
CA ILE A 124 -1.54 1.59 -6.19
C ILE A 124 -0.56 1.40 -7.33
N LEU A 125 -0.32 2.44 -8.14
CA LEU A 125 0.60 2.40 -9.26
C LEU A 125 2.03 2.13 -8.78
N MET A 126 2.46 2.77 -7.70
CA MET A 126 3.75 2.52 -7.07
C MET A 126 3.89 1.06 -6.64
N HIS A 127 2.89 0.50 -5.94
CA HIS A 127 2.91 -0.90 -5.50
C HIS A 127 2.85 -1.89 -6.67
N PHE A 128 2.15 -1.53 -7.75
CA PHE A 128 2.13 -2.30 -8.98
C PHE A 128 3.53 -2.38 -9.62
N PHE A 129 4.24 -1.25 -9.70
CA PHE A 129 5.63 -1.24 -10.17
C PHE A 129 6.56 -2.06 -9.28
N ILE A 130 6.40 -1.97 -7.95
CA ILE A 130 7.15 -2.81 -7.01
C ILE A 130 6.86 -4.30 -7.25
N ALA A 131 5.60 -4.66 -7.49
CA ALA A 131 5.23 -6.05 -7.78
C ALA A 131 5.90 -6.56 -9.07
N LEU A 132 5.85 -5.74 -10.12
CA LEU A 132 6.38 -6.10 -11.43
C LEU A 132 7.90 -6.16 -11.44
N PHE A 133 8.57 -5.18 -10.85
CA PHE A 133 10.02 -5.02 -10.94
C PHE A 133 10.81 -5.67 -9.81
N LEU A 134 10.24 -5.75 -8.60
CA LEU A 134 10.90 -6.36 -7.43
C LEU A 134 10.35 -7.74 -7.10
N ASN A 135 9.42 -8.29 -7.91
CA ASN A 135 8.85 -9.63 -7.70
C ASN A 135 8.17 -9.80 -6.32
N LEU A 136 7.73 -8.69 -5.70
CA LEU A 136 7.11 -8.64 -4.38
C LEU A 136 5.58 -8.73 -4.45
N TYR A 137 5.06 -9.72 -5.18
CA TYR A 137 3.62 -9.82 -5.49
C TYR A 137 2.71 -9.81 -4.26
N PHE A 138 3.01 -10.65 -3.26
CA PHE A 138 2.16 -10.77 -2.07
C PHE A 138 2.13 -9.49 -1.25
N PHE A 139 3.29 -8.85 -1.07
CA PHE A 139 3.40 -7.59 -0.34
C PHE A 139 2.60 -6.49 -1.05
N SER A 140 2.83 -6.29 -2.34
CA SER A 140 2.13 -5.28 -3.13
C SER A 140 0.63 -5.54 -3.19
N ALA A 141 0.19 -6.78 -3.36
CA ALA A 141 -1.22 -7.14 -3.40
C ALA A 141 -1.95 -6.77 -2.11
N ILE A 142 -1.36 -7.10 -0.94
CA ILE A 142 -1.94 -6.75 0.36
C ILE A 142 -2.02 -5.24 0.52
N MET A 143 -0.96 -4.50 0.16
CA MET A 143 -0.95 -3.04 0.28
C MET A 143 -1.99 -2.38 -0.63
N ILE A 144 -2.18 -2.88 -1.85
CA ILE A 144 -3.22 -2.40 -2.78
C ILE A 144 -4.61 -2.64 -2.20
N VAL A 145 -4.91 -3.87 -1.76
CA VAL A 145 -6.21 -4.23 -1.17
C VAL A 145 -6.50 -3.37 0.05
N TRP A 146 -5.52 -3.19 0.95
CA TRP A 146 -5.69 -2.36 2.13
C TRP A 146 -6.00 -0.90 1.80
N ASN A 147 -5.35 -0.32 0.79
CA ASN A 147 -5.62 1.05 0.34
C ASN A 147 -7.04 1.20 -0.22
N ILE A 148 -7.44 0.28 -1.11
CA ILE A 148 -8.78 0.29 -1.72
C ILE A 148 -9.85 0.14 -0.65
N THR A 149 -9.75 -0.88 0.21
CA THR A 149 -10.76 -1.16 1.23
C THR A 149 -10.91 0.02 2.20
N ASN A 150 -9.81 0.63 2.64
CA ASN A 150 -9.85 1.68 3.64
C ASN A 150 -10.30 3.04 3.09
N PHE A 151 -9.96 3.39 1.85
CA PHE A 151 -10.15 4.76 1.34
C PHE A 151 -11.09 4.87 0.13
N TYR A 152 -11.17 3.86 -0.75
CA TYR A 152 -12.07 3.92 -1.91
C TYR A 152 -13.55 3.85 -1.51
N PHE A 153 -13.90 2.93 -0.61
CA PHE A 153 -15.28 2.79 -0.13
C PHE A 153 -15.70 3.87 0.87
N GLU A 154 -14.77 4.67 1.40
CA GLU A 154 -15.08 5.76 2.34
C GLU A 154 -15.73 6.94 1.60
N ASP A 155 -15.31 7.21 0.37
CA ASP A 155 -15.94 8.23 -0.47
C ASP A 155 -17.37 7.87 -0.83
N LYS A 156 -17.66 6.59 -1.15
CA LYS A 156 -19.02 6.17 -1.53
C LYS A 156 -20.03 6.37 -0.39
N ASN A 157 -19.64 6.03 0.84
CA ASN A 157 -20.53 6.16 1.99
C ASN A 157 -20.81 7.63 2.34
N LYS A 158 -19.87 8.55 2.10
CA LYS A 158 -20.06 10.00 2.36
C LYS A 158 -20.76 10.78 1.25
N ILE A 159 -21.00 10.16 0.09
CA ILE A 159 -21.76 10.75 -1.02
C ILE A 159 -23.25 10.38 -0.93
N GLN A 160 -23.60 9.36 -0.14
CA GLN A 160 -24.98 8.92 0.10
C GLN A 160 -25.64 9.57 1.32
N ASP A 161 -24.87 10.30 2.14
CA ASP A 161 -25.33 11.14 3.25
C ASP A 161 -25.34 12.61 2.82
#